data_AF-A0A2W5U8H0-F1
#
_entry.id   AF-A0A2W5U8H0-F1
#
_cell.length_a   1.000
_cell.length_b   1.000
_cell.length_c   1.000
_cell.angle_alpha   90.00
_cell.angle_beta   90.00
_cell.angle_gamma   90.00
#
_symmetry.space_group_name_H-M   'P 1'
#
loop_
_entity.id
_entity.type
_entity.pdbx_description
1 polymer ?
#
loop_
_entity_poly.entity_id
_entity_poly.type
_entity_poly.pdbx_seq_one_letter_code
_entity_poly.pdbx_strand_id
1 'polypeptide(L)'
;MASQRAEFVLQSVLAHFPGREDAVRELAGRNSDFSDMCQELGEAEAALSRMDDVPPKFRSERLEECRGWIDRLTREMEEALAEAKIVPLPRQRQEDRP
;
A
#
# COMPACT_ATOMS: atom_id res chain seq x y z
N MET A 1 2.28 13.53 -13.96
CA MET A 1 2.84 13.42 -12.59
C MET A 1 2.01 12.47 -11.71
N ALA A 2 0.68 12.62 -11.60
CA ALA A 2 -0.15 11.76 -10.74
C ALA A 2 -0.18 10.27 -11.14
N SER A 3 -0.28 9.93 -12.44
CA SER A 3 -0.27 8.53 -12.89
C SER A 3 1.01 7.77 -12.54
N GLN A 4 2.16 8.44 -12.58
CA GLN A 4 3.46 7.82 -12.25
C GLN A 4 3.59 7.50 -10.75
N ARG A 5 2.98 8.32 -9.88
CA ARG A 5 2.96 8.06 -8.43
C ARG A 5 2.02 6.90 -8.09
N ALA A 6 0.83 6.85 -8.69
CA ALA A 6 -0.12 5.76 -8.45
C ALA A 6 0.41 4.41 -8.95
N GLU A 7 1.11 4.40 -10.10
CA GLU A 7 1.72 3.19 -10.64
C GLU A 7 2.90 2.71 -9.79
N PHE A 8 3.76 3.63 -9.32
CA PHE A 8 4.83 3.30 -8.36
C PHE A 8 4.27 2.76 -7.04
N VAL A 9 3.26 3.43 -6.47
CA VAL A 9 2.55 2.99 -5.26
C VAL A 9 2.05 1.56 -5.42
N LEU A 10 1.37 1.26 -6.54
CA LEU A 10 0.86 -0.07 -6.80
C LEU A 10 2.00 -1.10 -6.92
N GLN A 11 3.07 -0.80 -7.66
CA GLN A 11 4.21 -1.73 -7.80
C GLN A 11 4.92 -1.99 -6.46
N SER A 12 5.12 -0.96 -5.64
CA SER A 12 5.68 -1.07 -4.29
C SER A 12 4.84 -1.98 -3.41
N VAL A 13 3.53 -1.74 -3.34
CA VAL A 13 2.60 -2.60 -2.58
C VAL A 13 2.70 -4.04 -3.07
N LEU A 14 2.62 -4.27 -4.39
CA LEU A 14 2.65 -5.62 -4.96
C LEU A 14 3.97 -6.36 -4.67
N ALA A 15 5.09 -5.66 -4.55
CA ALA A 15 6.37 -6.25 -4.17
C ALA A 15 6.37 -6.85 -2.75
N HIS A 16 5.55 -6.31 -1.83
CA HIS A 16 5.38 -6.86 -0.48
C HIS A 16 4.43 -8.05 -0.42
N PHE A 17 3.59 -8.24 -1.45
CA PHE A 17 2.53 -9.26 -1.47
C PHE A 17 2.63 -10.23 -2.65
N PRO A 18 3.76 -10.93 -2.84
CA PRO A 18 3.92 -11.85 -3.96
C PRO A 18 2.88 -12.98 -3.89
N GLY A 19 2.18 -13.23 -5.01
CA GLY A 19 1.12 -14.22 -5.12
C GLY A 19 -0.24 -13.79 -4.53
N ARG A 20 -0.38 -12.53 -4.09
CA ARG A 20 -1.65 -11.94 -3.63
C ARG A 20 -2.02 -10.67 -4.40
N GLU A 21 -1.40 -10.46 -5.57
CA GLU A 21 -1.50 -9.24 -6.35
C GLU A 21 -2.94 -8.90 -6.72
N ASP A 22 -3.72 -9.91 -7.12
CA ASP A 22 -5.12 -9.72 -7.50
C ASP A 22 -6.00 -9.40 -6.29
N ALA A 23 -5.73 -9.99 -5.12
CA ALA A 23 -6.46 -9.70 -3.89
C ALA A 23 -6.19 -8.26 -3.41
N VAL A 24 -4.94 -7.79 -3.53
CA VAL A 24 -4.56 -6.40 -3.24
C VAL A 24 -5.29 -5.44 -4.18
N ARG A 25 -5.27 -5.69 -5.50
CA ARG A 25 -5.97 -4.82 -6.48
C ARG A 25 -7.47 -4.79 -6.25
N GLU A 26 -8.07 -5.95 -5.99
CA GLU A 26 -9.51 -6.06 -5.72
C GLU A 26 -9.89 -5.32 -4.43
N LEU A 27 -9.12 -5.50 -3.35
CA LEU A 27 -9.39 -4.87 -2.07
C LEU A 27 -9.18 -3.35 -2.13
N ALA A 28 -8.11 -2.88 -2.77
CA ALA A 28 -7.86 -1.46 -3.00
C ALA A 28 -8.97 -0.80 -3.84
N GLY A 29 -9.56 -1.53 -4.80
CA GLY A 29 -10.65 -1.01 -5.62
C GLY A 29 -11.99 -0.87 -4.90
N ARG A 30 -12.19 -1.53 -3.74
CA ARG A 30 -13.47 -1.57 -3.02
C ARG A 30 -13.44 -1.05 -1.59
N ASN A 31 -12.26 -0.94 -0.98
CA ASN A 31 -12.06 -0.51 0.39
C ASN A 31 -11.18 0.74 0.38
N SER A 32 -11.76 1.89 0.74
CA SER A 32 -11.07 3.17 0.80
C SER A 32 -9.92 3.16 1.80
N ASP A 33 -10.12 2.56 2.97
CA ASP A 33 -9.11 2.51 4.03
C ASP A 33 -7.91 1.69 3.56
N PHE A 34 -8.15 0.61 2.80
CA PHE A 34 -7.07 -0.16 2.18
C PHE A 34 -6.38 0.60 1.05
N SER A 35 -7.13 1.39 0.27
CA SER A 35 -6.54 2.28 -0.74
C SER A 35 -5.65 3.34 -0.11
N ASP A 36 -6.06 3.90 1.02
CA ASP A 36 -5.28 4.90 1.78
C ASP A 36 -4.01 4.25 2.34
N MET A 37 -4.09 3.04 2.92
CA MET A 37 -2.90 2.28 3.35
C MET A 37 -1.94 2.00 2.18
N CYS A 38 -2.45 1.65 0.99
CA CYS A 38 -1.60 1.50 -0.20
C CYS A 38 -0.86 2.80 -0.53
N GLN A 39 -1.57 3.94 -0.48
CA GLN A 39 -0.98 5.24 -0.76
C GLN A 39 0.10 5.60 0.26
N GLU A 40 -0.17 5.42 1.56
CA GLU A 40 0.80 5.67 2.63
C GLU A 40 2.06 4.82 2.45
N LEU A 41 1.91 3.55 2.07
CA LEU A 41 3.05 2.65 1.83
C LEU A 41 3.92 3.15 0.67
N GLY A 42 3.29 3.52 -0.45
CA GLY A 42 4.03 4.04 -1.60
C GLY A 42 4.68 5.41 -1.34
N GLU A 43 4.12 6.23 -0.44
CA GLU A 43 4.76 7.47 0.00
C GLU A 43 5.99 7.20 0.89
N ALA A 44 5.92 6.23 1.80
CA ALA A 44 7.05 5.80 2.61
C ALA A 44 8.19 5.21 1.75
N GLU A 45 7.85 4.39 0.75
CA GLU A 45 8.83 3.87 -0.22
C GLU A 45 9.44 4.96 -1.09
N ALA A 46 8.64 5.92 -1.57
CA ALA A 46 9.15 7.04 -2.34
C ALA A 46 10.10 7.91 -1.51
N ALA A 47 9.84 8.05 -0.20
CA ALA A 47 10.75 8.73 0.71
C ALA A 47 12.09 7.97 0.85
N LEU A 48 12.06 6.64 0.96
CA LEU A 48 13.28 5.81 0.93
C LEU A 48 14.04 5.90 -0.40
N SER A 49 13.33 5.96 -1.53
CA SER A 49 13.97 6.07 -2.85
C SER A 49 14.66 7.42 -3.06
N ARG A 50 14.29 8.47 -2.31
CA ARG A 50 14.88 9.82 -2.38
C ARG A 50 15.95 10.07 -1.31
N MET A 51 16.37 9.02 -0.62
CA MET A 51 17.26 9.13 0.54
C MET A 51 18.69 9.55 0.19
N ASP A 52 19.06 9.44 -1.09
CA ASP A 52 20.30 10.01 -1.61
C ASP A 52 20.33 11.54 -1.47
N ASP A 53 19.16 12.21 -1.51
CA ASP A 53 19.01 13.66 -1.32
C ASP A 53 19.05 14.07 0.16
N VAL A 54 18.92 13.11 1.10
CA VAL A 54 18.97 13.37 2.54
C VAL A 54 20.43 13.51 3.00
N PRO A 55 20.78 14.51 3.82
CA PRO A 55 22.13 14.63 4.36
C PRO A 55 22.55 13.35 5.12
N PRO A 56 23.78 12.83 4.95
CA PRO A 56 24.22 11.56 5.53
C PRO A 56 23.97 11.41 7.03
N LYS A 57 24.07 12.52 7.78
CA LYS A 57 23.83 12.58 9.23
C LYS A 57 22.37 12.27 9.64
N PHE A 58 21.41 12.38 8.73
CA PHE A 58 20.00 12.07 8.97
C PHE A 58 19.53 10.80 8.25
N ARG A 59 20.36 10.21 7.37
CA ARG A 59 19.97 9.04 6.58
C ARG A 59 19.63 7.85 7.46
N SER A 60 20.43 7.58 8.50
CA SER A 60 20.21 6.44 9.39
C SER A 60 18.88 6.53 10.15
N GLU A 61 18.56 7.72 10.67
CA GLU A 61 17.30 7.96 11.39
C GLU A 61 16.10 7.92 10.43
N ARG A 62 16.20 8.57 9.26
CA ARG A 62 15.14 8.54 8.24
C ARG A 62 14.92 7.12 7.68
N LEU A 63 15.99 6.33 7.51
CA LEU A 63 15.94 4.92 7.14
C LEU A 63 15.12 4.12 8.13
N GLU A 64 15.43 4.25 9.41
CA GLU A 64 14.78 3.51 10.49
C GLU A 64 13.29 3.89 10.60
N GLU A 65 12.99 5.19 10.51
CA GLU A 65 11.61 5.69 10.58
C GLU A 65 10.77 5.19 9.39
N CYS A 66 11.28 5.31 8.16
CA CYS A 66 10.56 4.86 6.98
C CYS A 66 10.40 3.33 6.95
N ARG A 67 11.41 2.56 7.39
CA ARG A 67 11.29 1.11 7.55
C ARG A 67 10.22 0.75 8.57
N GLY A 68 10.18 1.43 9.71
CA GLY A 68 9.15 1.20 10.73
C GLY A 68 7.74 1.49 10.21
N TRP A 69 7.58 2.52 9.37
CA TRP A 69 6.29 2.79 8.71
C TRP A 69 5.91 1.70 7.71
N ILE A 70 6.85 1.28 6.86
CA ILE A 70 6.62 0.20 5.88
C ILE A 70 6.26 -1.11 6.58
N ASP A 71 6.99 -1.50 7.63
CA ASP A 71 6.74 -2.73 8.37
C ASP A 71 5.36 -2.71 9.04
N ARG A 72 4.99 -1.57 9.64
CA ARG A 72 3.68 -1.40 10.25
C ARG A 72 2.55 -1.47 9.22
N LEU A 73 2.67 -0.73 8.12
CA LEU A 73 1.66 -0.70 7.06
C LEU A 73 1.51 -2.06 6.40
N THR A 74 2.61 -2.75 6.13
CA THR A 74 2.57 -4.09 5.54
C THR A 74 1.82 -5.06 6.44
N ARG A 75 2.03 -5.00 7.77
CA ARG A 75 1.28 -5.82 8.73
C ARG A 75 -0.20 -5.49 8.77
N GLU A 76 -0.56 -4.20 8.82
CA GLU A 76 -1.98 -3.76 8.82
C GLU A 76 -2.68 -4.19 7.51
N MET A 77 -1.97 -4.15 6.38
CA MET A 77 -2.45 -4.63 5.10
C MET A 77 -2.57 -6.16 5.04
N GLU A 78 -1.64 -6.91 5.64
CA GLU A 78 -1.74 -8.38 5.78
C GLU A 78 -2.97 -8.79 6.57
N GLU A 79 -3.24 -8.10 7.68
CA GLU A 79 -4.43 -8.30 8.52
C GLU A 79 -5.70 -8.00 7.73
N ALA A 80 -5.78 -6.86 7.04
CA ALA A 80 -6.92 -6.50 6.19
C ALA A 80 -7.15 -7.52 5.06
N LEU A 81 -6.09 -8.04 4.44
CA LEU A 81 -6.18 -9.10 3.43
C LEU A 81 -6.65 -10.44 4.04
N ALA A 82 -6.24 -10.76 5.27
CA ALA A 82 -6.69 -11.96 5.97
C ALA A 82 -8.17 -11.86 6.35
N GLU A 83 -8.60 -10.72 6.90
CA GLU A 83 -10.00 -10.43 7.22
C GLU A 83 -10.87 -10.50 5.96
N ALA A 84 -10.45 -9.87 4.87
CA ALA A 84 -11.17 -9.91 3.59
C ALA A 84 -11.35 -11.33 3.01
N LYS A 85 -10.46 -12.28 3.36
CA LYS A 85 -10.61 -13.70 3.00
C LYS A 85 -11.56 -14.46 3.94
N ILE A 86 -11.69 -14.01 5.19
CA ILE A 86 -12.53 -14.65 6.21
C ILE A 86 -14.00 -14.23 6.07
N VAL A 87 -14.27 -13.00 5.64
CA VAL A 87 -15.63 -12.61 5.22
C VAL A 87 -15.88 -13.10 3.79
N PRO A 88 -16.85 -14.02 3.54
CA PRO A 88 -17.29 -14.29 2.19
C PRO A 88 -17.91 -12.99 1.67
N LEU A 89 -17.21 -12.31 0.77
CA LEU A 89 -17.72 -11.09 0.17
C LEU A 89 -18.99 -11.42 -0.62
N PRO A 90 -20.17 -10.89 -0.23
CA PRO A 90 -21.26 -10.87 -1.18
C PRO A 90 -20.78 -10.01 -2.35
N ARG A 91 -20.78 -10.56 -3.56
CA ARG A 91 -20.63 -9.78 -4.80
C ARG A 91 -21.64 -8.64 -4.74
N GLN A 92 -21.19 -7.44 -4.39
CA GLN A 92 -22.04 -6.25 -4.45
C GLN A 92 -22.29 -5.97 -5.92
N ARG A 93 -23.51 -6.36 -6.30
CA ARG A 93 -24.26 -6.02 -7.50
C ARG A 93 -23.90 -4.60 -7.95
N GLN A 94 -23.17 -4.49 -9.05
CA GLN A 94 -23.26 -3.33 -9.93
C GLN A 94 -24.72 -3.21 -10.37
N GLU A 95 -25.18 -1.96 -10.54
CA GLU A 95 -26.48 -1.56 -11.11
C GLU A 95 -27.57 -1.24 -10.06
N ASP A 96 -27.66 0.05 -9.71
CA ASP A 96 -28.80 0.88 -10.11
C ASP A 96 -28.39 2.37 -10.01
N ARG A 97 -28.20 3.00 -11.17
CA ARG A 97 -28.08 4.45 -11.33
C ARG A 97 -29.48 4.96 -11.64
N PRO A 98 -29.98 6.03 -11.00
CA PRO A 98 -31.31 6.58 -11.29
C PRO A 98 -31.40 7.15 -12.71
#